data_AF-A0A0S8IC71-F1
#
_entry.id   AF-A0A0S8IC71-F1
#
_cell.length_a   1.000
_cell.length_b   1.000
_cell.length_c   1.000
_cell.angle_alpha   90.00
_cell.angle_beta   90.00
_cell.angle_gamma   90.00
#
_symmetry.space_group_name_H-M   'P 1'
#
loop_
_entity.id
_entity.type
_entity.pdbx_description
1 polymer ?
#
loop_
_entity_poly.entity_id
_entity_poly.type
_entity_poly.pdbx_seq_one_letter_code
_entity_poly.pdbx_strand_id
1 'polypeptide(L)'
;MNQLIEALAPVLIASFAIQQLIELLDPILDTVIKAHKKWILSAVAFIAGLALTLGLELRVLAPFGITRFPWVDVILTTLFITGGTKGVNDLMKLIGYKKEEAKAAFEAA
;
A
#
# COMPACT_ATOMS: atom_id res chain seq x y z
N MET A 1 -15.91 -10.29 6.88
CA MET A 1 -14.52 -10.31 7.38
C MET A 1 -13.51 -10.81 6.33
N ASN A 2 -13.92 -11.60 5.33
CA ASN A 2 -13.01 -12.15 4.30
C ASN A 2 -12.48 -11.13 3.27
N GLN A 3 -13.35 -10.39 2.58
CA GLN A 3 -12.94 -9.56 1.43
C GLN A 3 -11.96 -8.43 1.79
N LEU A 4 -12.12 -7.82 2.96
CA LEU A 4 -11.23 -6.76 3.43
C LEU A 4 -9.81 -7.31 3.68
N ILE A 5 -9.71 -8.48 4.31
CA ILE A 5 -8.43 -9.13 4.61
C ILE A 5 -7.80 -9.65 3.31
N GLU A 6 -8.58 -10.28 2.44
CA GLU A 6 -8.14 -10.79 1.13
C GLU A 6 -7.63 -9.65 0.22
N ALA A 7 -8.27 -8.48 0.26
CA ALA A 7 -7.85 -7.31 -0.53
C ALA A 7 -6.60 -6.63 0.06
N LEU A 8 -6.57 -6.43 1.38
CA LEU A 8 -5.55 -5.61 2.02
C LEU A 8 -4.30 -6.40 2.39
N ALA A 9 -4.41 -7.62 2.89
CA ALA A 9 -3.24 -8.37 3.40
C ALA A 9 -2.12 -8.53 2.36
N PRO A 10 -2.39 -8.91 1.09
CA PRO A 10 -1.35 -8.99 0.07
C PRO A 10 -0.68 -7.63 -0.21
N VAL A 11 -1.49 -6.57 -0.24
CA VAL A 11 -1.04 -5.20 -0.48
C VAL A 11 -0.19 -4.69 0.68
N LEU A 12 -0.55 -5.02 1.92
CA LEU A 12 0.22 -4.72 3.12
C LEU A 12 1.59 -5.44 3.13
N ILE A 13 1.60 -6.72 2.75
CA ILE A 13 2.85 -7.49 2.61
C ILE A 13 3.74 -6.86 1.54
N ALA A 14 3.17 -6.48 0.39
CA ALA A 14 3.89 -5.80 -0.68
C ALA A 14 4.44 -4.43 -0.24
N SER A 15 3.65 -3.63 0.48
CA SER A 15 4.11 -2.36 1.09
C SER A 15 5.32 -2.57 2.00
N PHE A 16 5.27 -3.60 2.86
CA PHE A 16 6.37 -3.90 3.75
C PHE A 16 7.64 -4.34 3.00
N ALA A 17 7.48 -5.19 1.98
CA ALA A 17 8.60 -5.64 1.15
C ALA A 17 9.27 -4.48 0.39
N ILE A 18 8.47 -3.55 -0.16
CA ILE A 18 8.97 -2.32 -0.79
C ILE A 18 9.78 -1.50 0.22
N GLN A 19 9.29 -1.39 1.44
CA GLN A 19 9.96 -0.62 2.48
C GLN A 19 11.32 -1.21 2.85
N GLN A 20 11.39 -2.53 3.01
CA GLN A 20 12.65 -3.24 3.24
C GLN A 20 13.63 -3.08 2.07
N LEU A 21 13.13 -3.10 0.82
CA LEU A 21 13.97 -2.83 -0.35
C LEU A 21 14.55 -1.41 -0.33
N ILE A 22 13.74 -0.41 0.00
CA ILE A 22 14.18 0.98 0.09
C ILE A 22 15.21 1.16 1.21
N GLU A 23 14.98 0.57 2.38
CA GLU A 23 15.93 0.59 3.50
C GLU A 23 17.27 -0.07 3.15
N LEU A 24 17.26 -1.14 2.35
CA LEU A 24 18.48 -1.78 1.86
C LEU A 24 19.27 -0.90 0.88
N LEU A 25 18.57 -0.14 0.03
CA LEU A 25 19.18 0.74 -0.95
C LEU A 25 19.65 2.08 -0.36
N ASP A 26 19.04 2.49 0.75
CA ASP A 26 19.31 3.75 1.44
C ASP A 26 20.81 4.00 1.72
N PRO A 27 21.56 3.08 2.38
CA PRO A 27 22.98 3.28 2.68
C PRO A 27 23.88 3.26 1.44
N ILE A 28 23.49 2.48 0.42
CA ILE A 28 24.23 2.40 -0.85
C ILE A 28 24.14 3.76 -1.57
N LEU A 29 22.93 4.31 -1.68
CA LEU A 29 22.72 5.59 -2.35
C LEU A 29 23.30 6.78 -1.57
N ASP A 30 23.35 6.70 -0.24
CA ASP A 30 24.06 7.69 0.57
C ASP A 30 25.56 7.73 0.29
N THR A 31 26.14 6.60 -0.10
CA THR A 31 27.57 6.51 -0.38
C THR A 31 27.88 6.96 -1.81
N VAL A 32 27.00 6.66 -2.77
CA VAL A 32 27.29 6.81 -4.21
C VAL A 32 26.66 8.07 -4.83
N ILE A 33 25.39 8.39 -4.52
CA ILE A 33 24.61 9.43 -5.24
C ILE A 33 23.71 10.22 -4.28
N LYS A 34 24.32 10.92 -3.30
CA LYS A 34 23.58 11.75 -2.32
C LYS A 34 22.65 12.77 -2.95
N ALA A 35 23.08 13.43 -4.03
CA ALA A 35 22.35 14.55 -4.62
C ALA A 35 20.94 14.19 -5.11
N HIS A 36 20.73 12.96 -5.60
CA HIS A 36 19.47 12.53 -6.21
C HIS A 36 18.80 11.35 -5.48
N LYS A 37 19.34 10.95 -4.33
CA LYS A 37 18.88 9.79 -3.53
C LYS A 37 17.36 9.73 -3.38
N LYS A 38 16.74 10.85 -2.97
CA LYS A 38 15.29 10.89 -2.68
C LYS A 38 14.44 10.56 -3.92
N TRP A 39 14.79 11.12 -5.07
CA TRP A 39 14.11 10.84 -6.33
C TRP A 39 14.32 9.39 -6.75
N ILE A 40 15.56 8.89 -6.66
CA ILE A 40 15.90 7.51 -7.03
C ILE A 40 15.12 6.51 -6.18
N LEU A 41 15.11 6.67 -4.85
CA LEU A 41 14.34 5.80 -3.95
C LEU A 41 12.84 5.85 -4.25
N SER A 42 12.30 7.04 -4.53
CA SER A 42 10.88 7.18 -4.89
C SER A 42 10.56 6.49 -6.22
N ALA A 43 11.42 6.63 -7.23
CA ALA A 43 11.26 5.98 -8.52
C ALA A 43 11.40 4.45 -8.40
N VAL A 44 12.37 3.97 -7.62
CA VAL A 44 12.55 2.54 -7.35
C VAL A 44 11.34 1.97 -6.62
N ALA A 45 10.84 2.64 -5.58
CA ALA A 45 9.63 2.23 -4.87
C ALA A 45 8.44 2.13 -5.84
N PHE A 46 8.26 3.14 -6.69
CA PHE A 46 7.16 3.16 -7.65
C PHE A 46 7.27 2.05 -8.71
N ILE A 47 8.43 1.87 -9.31
CA ILE A 47 8.66 0.82 -10.33
C ILE A 47 8.50 -0.57 -9.70
N ALA A 48 9.08 -0.80 -8.53
CA ALA A 48 8.94 -2.07 -7.82
C ALA A 48 7.47 -2.31 -7.42
N GLY A 49 6.78 -1.28 -6.92
CA GLY A 49 5.36 -1.35 -6.58
C GLY A 49 4.50 -1.66 -7.80
N LEU A 50 4.79 -1.05 -8.95
CA LEU A 50 4.10 -1.34 -10.21
C LEU A 50 4.37 -2.77 -10.69
N ALA A 51 5.61 -3.23 -10.60
CA ALA A 51 5.99 -4.60 -10.95
C ALA A 51 5.25 -5.62 -10.06
N LEU A 52 5.13 -5.38 -8.75
CA LEU A 52 4.36 -6.23 -7.84
C LEU A 52 2.87 -6.19 -8.16
N THR A 53 2.29 -5.01 -8.39
CA THR A 53 0.87 -4.86 -8.74
C THR A 53 0.50 -5.59 -10.03
N LEU A 54 1.37 -5.54 -11.05
CA LEU A 54 1.13 -6.20 -12.31
C LEU A 54 1.47 -7.70 -12.26
N GLY A 55 2.61 -8.07 -11.68
CA GLY A 55 3.09 -9.44 -11.66
C GLY A 55 2.33 -10.36 -10.71
N LEU A 56 1.77 -9.82 -9.62
CA LEU A 56 0.94 -10.57 -8.67
C LEU A 56 -0.56 -10.24 -8.82
N GLU A 57 -0.92 -9.47 -9.85
CA GLU A 57 -2.29 -9.01 -10.10
C GLU A 57 -2.98 -8.40 -8.86
N LEU A 58 -2.22 -7.64 -8.05
CA LEU A 58 -2.78 -7.01 -6.86
C LEU A 58 -3.81 -5.95 -7.27
N ARG A 59 -4.98 -6.01 -6.64
CA ARG A 59 -6.10 -5.12 -6.91
C ARG A 59 -6.77 -4.75 -5.60
N VAL A 60 -6.70 -3.47 -5.22
CA VAL A 60 -7.34 -2.96 -4.02
C VAL A 60 -8.82 -2.73 -4.26
N LEU A 61 -9.23 -2.30 -5.46
CA LEU A 61 -10.62 -1.94 -5.73
C LEU A 61 -11.48 -3.10 -6.24
N ALA A 62 -10.91 -4.02 -7.01
CA ALA A 62 -11.66 -5.16 -7.56
C ALA A 62 -12.40 -6.01 -6.50
N PRO A 63 -11.83 -6.31 -5.32
CA PRO A 63 -12.53 -7.05 -4.26
C PRO A 63 -13.77 -6.33 -3.71
N PHE A 64 -13.88 -5.01 -3.90
CA PHE A 64 -15.06 -4.21 -3.53
C PHE A 64 -16.07 -4.08 -4.69
N GLY A 65 -15.90 -4.86 -5.77
CA GLY A 65 -16.80 -4.84 -6.94
C GLY A 65 -16.57 -3.65 -7.89
N ILE A 66 -15.54 -2.83 -7.65
CA ILE A 66 -15.19 -1.72 -8.53
C ILE A 66 -14.27 -2.25 -9.63
N THR A 67 -14.87 -2.62 -10.76
CA THR A 67 -14.15 -3.20 -11.91
C THR A 67 -14.06 -2.23 -13.11
N ARG A 68 -14.70 -1.06 -13.01
CA ARG A 68 -14.60 -0.01 -14.03
C ARG A 68 -13.20 0.60 -14.02
N PHE A 69 -12.62 0.74 -15.22
CA PHE A 69 -11.26 1.24 -15.44
C PHE A 69 -10.17 0.45 -14.66
N PRO A 70 -9.87 -0.81 -15.07
CA PRO A 70 -8.89 -1.65 -14.38
C PRO A 70 -7.49 -1.03 -14.25
N TRP A 71 -7.13 -0.16 -15.20
CA TRP A 71 -5.85 0.57 -15.17
C TRP A 71 -5.80 1.59 -14.02
N VAL A 72 -6.93 2.13 -13.58
CA VAL A 72 -7.00 3.02 -12.40
C VAL A 72 -6.76 2.23 -11.13
N ASP A 73 -7.31 1.02 -11.02
CA ASP A 73 -7.06 0.13 -9.86
C ASP A 73 -5.58 -0.25 -9.77
N VAL A 74 -4.91 -0.52 -10.90
CA VAL A 74 -3.45 -0.71 -10.94
C VAL A 74 -2.73 0.49 -10.35
N ILE A 75 -3.03 1.70 -10.83
CA ILE A 75 -2.37 2.93 -10.37
C ILE A 75 -2.60 3.13 -8.88
N LEU A 76 -3.85 3.02 -8.42
CA LEU A 76 -4.19 3.23 -7.02
C LEU A 76 -3.56 2.17 -6.11
N THR A 77 -3.55 0.91 -6.54
CA THR A 77 -2.89 -0.18 -5.81
C THR A 77 -1.38 0.07 -5.71
N THR A 78 -0.73 0.44 -6.82
CA THR A 78 0.69 0.79 -6.81
C THR A 78 0.98 1.99 -5.90
N LEU A 79 0.19 3.06 -5.99
CA LEU A 79 0.35 4.23 -5.13
C LEU A 79 0.16 3.87 -3.65
N PHE A 80 -0.83 3.05 -3.34
CA PHE A 80 -1.05 2.55 -1.98
C PHE A 80 0.16 1.76 -1.48
N ILE A 81 0.68 0.84 -2.29
CA ILE A 81 1.86 0.05 -1.97
C ILE A 81 3.06 0.96 -1.67
N THR A 82 3.29 1.96 -2.54
CA THR A 82 4.41 2.92 -2.39
C THR A 82 4.26 3.89 -1.22
N GLY A 83 3.05 4.08 -0.70
CA GLY A 83 2.79 4.87 0.50
C GLY A 83 3.46 4.30 1.75
N GLY A 84 3.95 3.05 1.70
CA GLY A 84 4.67 2.37 2.76
C GLY A 84 3.84 2.24 4.04
N THR A 85 4.53 2.08 5.18
CA THR A 85 3.91 1.90 6.50
C THR A 85 3.05 3.08 6.94
N LYS A 86 3.22 4.27 6.37
CA LYS A 86 2.38 5.43 6.69
C LYS A 86 0.95 5.21 6.19
N GLY A 87 0.79 4.80 4.94
CA GLY A 87 -0.52 4.46 4.37
C GLY A 87 -1.18 3.30 5.11
N VAL A 88 -0.39 2.29 5.48
CA VAL A 88 -0.86 1.15 6.30
C VAL A 88 -1.34 1.60 7.68
N ASN A 89 -0.56 2.40 8.39
CA ASN A 89 -0.88 2.89 9.73
C ASN A 89 -2.15 3.75 9.73
N ASP A 90 -2.28 4.65 8.75
CA ASP A 90 -3.45 5.50 8.61
C ASP A 90 -4.70 4.67 8.25
N LEU A 91 -4.55 3.62 7.42
CA LEU A 91 -5.63 2.68 7.13
C LEU A 91 -6.06 1.87 8.37
N MET A 92 -5.12 1.37 9.16
CA MET A 92 -5.43 0.62 10.37
C MET A 92 -6.18 1.49 11.39
N LYS A 93 -5.78 2.76 11.55
CA LYS A 93 -6.50 3.72 12.39
C LYS A 93 -7.92 3.92 11.90
N LEU A 94 -8.11 4.12 10.59
CA LEU A 94 -9.44 4.30 10.00
C LEU A 94 -10.35 3.10 10.23
N ILE A 95 -9.82 1.87 10.07
CA ILE A 95 -10.56 0.65 10.39
C ILE A 95 -10.90 0.58 11.88
N GLY A 96 -9.96 0.97 12.75
CA GLY A 96 -10.17 1.07 14.19
C GLY A 96 -11.32 2.02 14.54
N TYR A 97 -11.30 3.25 14.01
CA TYR A 97 -12.36 4.24 14.24
C TYR A 97 -13.73 3.75 13.79
N LYS A 98 -13.83 3.16 12.59
CA LYS A 98 -15.10 2.61 12.09
C LYS A 98 -15.63 1.45 12.94
N LYS A 99 -14.73 0.64 13.51
CA LYS A 99 -15.11 -0.43 14.43
C LYS A 99 -15.67 0.12 15.74
N GLU A 100 -15.07 1.18 16.28
CA GLU A 100 -15.57 1.84 17.48
C GLU A 100 -16.91 2.54 17.24
N GLU A 101 -17.08 3.23 16.11
CA GLU A 101 -18.35 3.84 15.70
C GLU A 101 -19.48 2.79 15.58
N ALA A 102 -19.20 1.66 14.93
CA ALA A 102 -20.18 0.58 14.79
C ALA A 102 -20.56 -0.04 16.15
N LYS A 103 -19.59 -0.15 17.06
CA LYS A 103 -19.83 -0.64 18.42
C LYS A 103 -20.69 0.33 19.23
N ALA A 104 -20.38 1.63 19.17
CA ALA A 104 -21.16 2.66 19.85
C ALA A 104 -22.59 2.76 19.30
N ALA A 105 -22.78 2.63 17.98
CA ALA A 105 -24.11 2.59 17.37
C ALA A 105 -24.92 1.37 17.78
N PHE A 106 -24.27 0.21 17.99
CA PHE A 106 -24.91 -1.01 18.48
C PHE A 106 -25.28 -0.92 19.96
N GLU A 107 -24.42 -0.33 20.80
CA GLU A 107 -24.71 -0.14 22.24
C GLU A 107 -25.77 0.93 22.52
N ALA A 108 -26.02 1.83 21.56
CA ALA A 108 -27.05 2.86 21.64
C ALA A 108 -28.44 2.44 21.08
N ALA A 109 -28.54 1.24 20.50
CA ALA A 109 -29.76 0.67 19.90
C ALA A 109 -30.39 -0.37 20.83
#